data_AF-A0A229URK4-F1
#
_entry.id   AF-A0A229URK4-F1
#
_cell.length_a   1.000
_cell.length_b   1.000
_cell.length_c   1.000
_cell.angle_alpha   90.00
_cell.angle_beta   90.00
_cell.angle_gamma   90.00
#
_symmetry.space_group_name_H-M   'P 1'
#
loop_
_entity.id
_entity.type
_entity.pdbx_description
1 polymer ?
#
loop_
_entity_poly.entity_id
_entity_poly.type
_entity_poly.pdbx_seq_one_letter_code
_entity_poly.pdbx_strand_id
1 'polypeptide(L)'
;MIIENNGVKGLKSDLAHLDEVSAKLGFVRWQWEYTRATYDLKLEDKTTGSDYFLRVNTRTESGKLESPYAILYIEDVYIGKATFPHGLDYQSPIPDQILKMATSKLSQLKTELSH
;
A
#
# COMPACT_ATOMS: atom_id res chain seq x y z
N MET A 1 -9.19 -1.79 -8.23
CA MET A 1 -8.60 -1.01 -9.33
C MET A 1 -7.11 -0.91 -9.11
N ILE A 2 -6.29 -1.11 -10.15
CA ILE A 2 -4.84 -0.83 -10.08
C ILE A 2 -4.63 0.68 -10.27
N ILE A 3 -3.79 1.28 -9.44
CA ILE A 3 -3.41 2.69 -9.56
C ILE A 3 -2.10 2.73 -10.35
N GLU A 4 -2.18 2.91 -11.67
CA GLU A 4 -1.00 2.82 -12.55
C GLU A 4 -0.04 4.01 -12.39
N ASN A 5 -0.55 5.22 -12.19
CA ASN A 5 0.26 6.43 -12.05
C ASN A 5 0.51 6.81 -10.58
N ASN A 6 0.97 5.84 -9.80
CA ASN A 6 1.18 6.00 -8.35
C ASN A 6 2.53 6.66 -7.98
N GLY A 7 3.46 6.80 -8.93
CA GLY A 7 4.78 7.42 -8.73
C GLY A 7 5.72 6.69 -7.76
N VAL A 8 5.27 5.56 -7.17
CA VAL A 8 6.00 4.74 -6.21
C VAL A 8 6.44 3.39 -6.78
N LYS A 9 5.84 2.94 -7.89
CA LYS A 9 6.21 1.70 -8.58
C LYS A 9 7.69 1.71 -8.95
N GLY A 10 8.39 0.64 -8.58
CA GLY A 10 9.82 0.46 -8.79
C GLY A 10 10.73 1.16 -7.77
N LEU A 11 10.19 1.96 -6.83
CA LEU A 11 11.00 2.48 -5.73
C LEU A 11 11.53 1.35 -4.87
N LYS A 12 12.77 1.50 -4.43
CA LYS A 12 13.49 0.52 -3.63
C LYS A 12 13.79 1.07 -2.25
N SER A 13 13.68 0.22 -1.25
CA SER A 13 14.00 0.55 0.14
C SER A 13 14.41 -0.73 0.87
N ASP A 14 15.20 -0.61 1.92
CA ASP A 14 15.32 -1.70 2.88
C ASP A 14 14.01 -1.89 3.67
N LEU A 15 13.82 -3.09 4.21
CA LEU A 15 12.61 -3.50 4.91
C LEU A 15 12.34 -2.64 6.15
N ALA A 16 13.36 -2.31 6.94
CA ALA A 16 13.20 -1.55 8.16
C ALA A 16 12.68 -0.13 7.87
N HIS A 17 13.30 0.56 6.90
CA HIS A 17 12.86 1.88 6.47
C HIS A 17 11.45 1.83 5.88
N LEU A 18 11.15 0.82 5.07
CA LEU A 18 9.82 0.65 4.47
C LEU A 18 8.75 0.39 5.53
N ASP A 19 9.01 -0.47 6.52
CA ASP A 19 8.11 -0.75 7.63
C ASP A 19 7.90 0.51 8.50
N GLU A 20 8.96 1.25 8.82
CA GLU A 20 8.89 2.47 9.63
C GLU A 20 8.05 3.55 8.93
N VAL A 21 8.36 3.87 7.68
CA VAL A 21 7.65 4.89 6.89
C VAL A 21 6.18 4.48 6.69
N SER A 22 5.94 3.22 6.33
CA SER A 22 4.58 2.71 6.11
C SER A 22 3.74 2.79 7.38
N ALA A 23 4.31 2.40 8.53
CA ALA A 23 3.63 2.49 9.83
C ALA A 23 3.30 3.94 10.20
N LYS A 24 4.24 4.89 10.01
CA LYS A 24 4.00 6.33 10.25
C LYS A 24 2.84 6.88 9.41
N LEU A 25 2.68 6.38 8.18
CA LEU A 25 1.62 6.80 7.28
C LEU A 25 0.27 6.10 7.55
N GLY A 26 0.25 5.13 8.44
CA GLY A 26 -0.94 4.38 8.88
C GLY A 26 -1.17 3.06 8.14
N PHE A 27 -0.20 2.60 7.34
CA PHE A 27 -0.29 1.29 6.70
C PHE A 27 0.00 0.18 7.71
N VAL A 28 -0.68 -0.95 7.52
CA VAL A 28 -0.50 -2.17 8.31
C VAL A 28 0.00 -3.27 7.40
N ARG A 29 1.07 -3.98 7.82
CA ARG A 29 1.59 -5.13 7.08
C ARG A 29 0.76 -6.38 7.41
N TRP A 30 0.06 -6.93 6.41
CA TRP A 30 -0.88 -8.04 6.63
C TRP A 30 -0.34 -9.43 6.24
N GLN A 31 0.72 -9.53 5.44
CA GLN A 31 1.21 -10.81 4.93
C GLN A 31 2.51 -11.29 5.56
N TRP A 32 2.56 -12.61 5.80
CA TRP A 32 3.71 -13.39 6.20
C TRP A 32 4.16 -14.25 5.01
N GLU A 33 4.73 -13.60 3.99
CA GLU A 33 5.39 -14.31 2.89
C GLU A 33 6.90 -14.07 2.96
N TYR A 34 7.70 -15.02 2.48
CA TYR A 34 9.16 -14.94 2.54
C TYR A 34 9.77 -13.94 1.54
N THR A 35 9.01 -13.56 0.50
CA THR A 35 9.50 -12.68 -0.57
C THR A 35 8.59 -11.49 -0.87
N ARG A 36 7.41 -11.41 -0.24
CA ARG A 36 6.42 -10.36 -0.49
C ARG A 36 5.97 -9.73 0.82
N ALA A 37 6.03 -8.40 0.86
CA ALA A 37 5.39 -7.63 1.93
C ALA A 37 4.26 -6.80 1.32
N THR A 38 3.12 -6.86 1.99
CA THR A 38 1.89 -6.19 1.55
C THR A 38 1.44 -5.25 2.66
N TYR A 39 1.32 -3.97 2.31
CA TYR A 39 0.96 -2.89 3.22
C TYR A 39 -0.43 -2.38 2.86
N ASP A 40 -1.36 -2.44 3.81
CA ASP A 40 -2.72 -1.97 3.62
C ASP A 40 -3.01 -0.73 4.46
N LEU A 41 -3.61 0.27 3.84
CA LEU A 41 -4.17 1.45 4.50
C LEU A 41 -5.68 1.44 4.35
N LYS A 42 -6.38 1.44 5.48
CA LYS A 42 -7.83 1.62 5.52
C LYS A 42 -8.18 3.09 5.28
N LEU A 43 -9.07 3.33 4.32
CA LEU A 43 -9.64 4.63 3.96
C LEU A 43 -11.16 4.55 4.13
N GLU A 44 -11.70 5.31 5.08
CA GLU A 44 -13.14 5.33 5.33
C GLU A 44 -13.78 6.50 4.58
N ASP A 45 -14.82 6.20 3.81
CA ASP A 45 -15.73 7.21 3.29
C ASP A 45 -16.80 7.53 4.33
N LYS A 46 -16.60 8.64 5.05
CA LYS A 46 -17.52 9.12 6.09
C LYS A 46 -18.93 9.46 5.58
N THR A 47 -19.09 9.70 4.28
CA THR A 47 -20.39 10.04 3.70
C THR A 47 -21.23 8.79 3.46
N THR A 48 -20.60 7.69 3.05
CA THR A 48 -21.31 6.43 2.74
C THR A 48 -21.14 5.35 3.81
N GLY A 49 -20.23 5.56 4.77
CA GLY A 49 -19.79 4.53 5.72
C GLY A 49 -19.05 3.36 5.06
N SER A 50 -18.64 3.51 3.79
CA SER A 50 -17.93 2.46 3.07
C SER A 50 -16.44 2.49 3.39
N ASP A 51 -15.88 1.30 3.63
CA ASP A 51 -14.46 1.12 3.82
C ASP A 51 -13.77 0.81 2.48
N TYR A 52 -12.60 1.40 2.27
CA TYR A 52 -11.72 1.15 1.14
C TYR A 52 -10.34 0.80 1.67
N PHE A 53 -9.61 -0.05 0.94
CA PHE A 53 -8.28 -0.48 1.31
C PHE A 53 -7.32 -0.16 0.17
N LEU A 54 -6.36 0.71 0.46
CA LEU A 54 -5.22 1.00 -0.40
C LEU A 54 -4.09 0.02 -0.06
N ARG A 55 -3.76 -0.84 -1.00
CA ARG A 55 -2.76 -1.89 -0.86
C ARG A 55 -1.53 -1.58 -1.70
N VAL A 56 -0.36 -1.65 -1.06
CA VAL A 56 0.95 -1.54 -1.70
C VAL A 56 1.63 -2.89 -1.64
N ASN A 57 1.85 -3.51 -2.80
CA ASN A 57 2.64 -4.72 -2.91
C ASN A 57 4.10 -4.38 -3.07
N THR A 58 4.93 -5.10 -2.33
CA THR A 58 6.37 -5.06 -2.49
C THR A 58 6.93 -6.46 -2.63
N ARG A 59 8.04 -6.56 -3.34
CA ARG A 59 8.74 -7.82 -3.57
C ARG A 59 10.21 -7.67 -3.22
N THR A 60 10.76 -8.72 -2.64
CA THR A 60 12.18 -8.77 -2.27
C THR A 60 13.02 -8.86 -3.53
N GLU A 61 13.94 -7.92 -3.70
CA GLU A 61 14.99 -7.97 -4.73
C GLU A 61 16.21 -8.73 -4.22
N SER A 62 16.61 -8.47 -2.97
CA SER A 62 17.77 -9.10 -2.35
C SER A 62 17.59 -9.27 -0.84
N GLY A 63 18.14 -10.36 -0.30
CA GLY A 63 17.98 -10.73 1.11
C GLY A 63 16.71 -11.55 1.37
N LYS A 64 16.26 -11.56 2.62
CA LYS A 64 15.07 -12.28 3.10
C LYS A 64 14.26 -11.35 3.98
N LEU A 65 12.93 -11.44 3.92
CA LEU A 65 12.02 -10.62 4.75
C LEU A 65 12.17 -10.80 6.28
N GLU A 66 12.99 -11.76 6.71
CA GLU A 66 13.40 -11.93 8.10
C GLU A 66 14.50 -10.93 8.52
N SER A 67 15.19 -10.33 7.55
CA SER A 67 16.25 -9.35 7.78
C SER A 67 15.75 -7.93 7.55
N PRO A 68 15.97 -7.00 8.49
CA PRO A 68 15.62 -5.58 8.31
C PRO A 68 16.34 -4.93 7.12
N TYR A 69 17.46 -5.51 6.68
CA TYR A 69 18.28 -5.01 5.57
C TYR A 69 17.88 -5.59 4.20
N ALA A 70 16.82 -6.38 4.12
CA ALA A 70 16.35 -6.90 2.84
C ALA A 70 15.89 -5.75 1.95
N ILE A 71 16.33 -5.74 0.70
CA ILE A 71 15.94 -4.72 -0.27
C ILE A 71 14.66 -5.17 -0.94
N LEU A 72 13.63 -4.34 -0.84
CA LEU A 72 12.36 -4.54 -1.51
C LEU A 72 12.11 -3.45 -2.55
N TYR A 73 11.35 -3.78 -3.57
CA TYR A 73 10.80 -2.81 -4.50
C TYR A 73 9.27 -2.85 -4.49
N ILE A 74 8.65 -1.70 -4.73
CA ILE A 74 7.20 -1.60 -4.89
C ILE A 74 6.81 -2.12 -6.28
N GLU A 75 5.95 -3.13 -6.34
CA GLU A 75 5.51 -3.78 -7.58
C GLU A 75 4.24 -3.12 -8.12
N ASP A 76 3.13 -3.23 -7.41
CA ASP A 76 1.85 -2.67 -7.80
C ASP A 76 1.10 -2.10 -6.60
N VAL A 77 0.31 -1.06 -6.87
CA VAL A 77 -0.57 -0.41 -5.91
C VAL A 77 -1.99 -0.52 -6.39
N TYR A 78 -2.89 -0.91 -5.49
CA TYR A 78 -4.28 -1.17 -5.85
C TYR A 78 -5.19 -0.74 -4.72
N ILE A 79 -6.41 -0.37 -5.11
CA ILE A 79 -7.45 0.06 -4.19
C ILE A 79 -8.70 -0.77 -4.42
N GLY A 80 -9.27 -1.28 -3.33
CA GLY A 80 -10.50 -2.07 -3.34
C GLY A 80 -11.48 -1.51 -2.31
N LYS A 81 -12.78 -1.63 -2.62
CA LYS A 81 -13.86 -1.37 -1.67
C LYS A 81 -14.08 -2.61 -0.83
N ALA A 82 -14.19 -2.45 0.49
CA ALA A 82 -14.58 -3.54 1.36
C ALA A 82 -16.06 -3.87 1.16
N THR A 83 -16.33 -5.13 0.85
CA THR A 83 -17.66 -5.69 0.68
C THR A 83 -17.77 -6.89 1.60
N PHE A 84 -18.61 -6.81 2.62
CA PHE A 84 -18.93 -7.98 3.43
C PHE A 84 -20.04 -8.79 2.73
N PRO A 85 -19.93 -10.13 2.60
CA PRO A 85 -18.91 -11.04 3.14
C PRO A 85 -17.72 -11.35 2.19
N HIS A 86 -17.69 -10.75 1.00
CA HIS A 86 -16.81 -11.16 -0.10
C HIS A 86 -15.38 -10.57 -0.09
N GLY A 87 -15.02 -9.77 0.92
CA GLY A 87 -13.69 -9.21 1.07
C GLY A 87 -13.52 -7.88 0.34
N LEU A 88 -12.56 -7.78 -0.58
CA LEU A 88 -12.26 -6.57 -1.33
C LEU A 88 -12.76 -6.66 -2.77
N ASP A 89 -13.66 -5.77 -3.14
CA ASP A 89 -14.09 -5.57 -4.52
C ASP A 89 -13.20 -4.52 -5.20
N TYR A 90 -12.48 -4.96 -6.23
CA TYR A 90 -11.59 -4.13 -7.02
C TYR A 90 -12.24 -3.56 -8.29
N GLN A 91 -13.47 -3.97 -8.61
CA GLN A 91 -14.20 -3.50 -9.80
C GLN A 91 -15.17 -2.37 -9.47
N SER A 92 -15.58 -2.25 -8.20
CA SER A 92 -16.40 -1.13 -7.72
C SER A 92 -15.78 0.23 -8.05
N PRO A 93 -16.58 1.21 -8.50
CA PRO A 93 -16.10 2.56 -8.71
C PRO A 93 -15.63 3.17 -7.39
N ILE A 94 -14.47 3.81 -7.41
CA ILE A 94 -13.90 4.46 -6.23
C ILE A 94 -14.25 5.95 -6.28
N PRO A 95 -14.85 6.52 -5.23
CA PRO A 95 -15.17 7.94 -5.18
C PRO A 95 -13.91 8.81 -5.32
N ASP A 96 -14.02 9.96 -6.00
CA ASP A 96 -12.91 10.90 -6.19
C ASP A 96 -12.23 11.34 -4.89
N GLN A 97 -13.02 11.50 -3.82
CA GLN A 97 -12.47 11.87 -2.50
C GLN A 97 -11.51 10.80 -1.98
N ILE A 98 -11.88 9.52 -2.12
CA ILE A 98 -11.06 8.39 -1.68
C ILE A 98 -9.84 8.24 -2.56
N LEU A 99 -9.99 8.40 -3.88
CA LEU A 99 -8.85 8.42 -4.80
C LEU A 99 -7.86 9.54 -4.45
N LYS A 100 -8.32 10.76 -4.16
CA LYS A 100 -7.46 11.86 -3.72
C LYS A 100 -6.72 11.55 -2.42
N MET A 101 -7.40 10.95 -1.44
CA MET A 101 -6.76 10.52 -0.19
C MET A 101 -5.69 9.46 -0.45
N ALA A 102 -5.99 8.47 -1.29
CA ALA A 102 -5.05 7.44 -1.68
C ALA A 102 -3.82 8.03 -2.39
N THR A 103 -4.01 8.87 -3.41
CA THR A 103 -2.92 9.53 -4.14
C THR A 103 -2.08 10.41 -3.23
N SER A 104 -2.69 11.14 -2.30
CA SER A 104 -1.97 11.95 -1.31
C SER A 104 -1.07 11.09 -0.41
N LYS A 105 -1.59 9.96 0.08
CA LYS A 105 -0.82 9.00 0.89
C LYS A 105 0.33 8.36 0.11
N LEU A 106 0.13 8.04 -1.17
CA LEU A 106 1.19 7.52 -2.04
C LEU A 106 2.26 8.58 -2.31
N SER A 107 1.88 9.84 -2.47
CA SER A 107 2.84 10.94 -2.61
C SER A 107 3.67 11.14 -1.35
N GLN A 108 3.06 11.02 -0.16
CA GLN A 108 3.81 11.08 1.11
C GLN A 108 4.77 9.90 1.23
N LEU A 109 4.30 8.68 0.93
CA LEU A 109 5.14 7.47 0.90
C LEU A 109 6.35 7.66 -0.02
N LYS A 110 6.13 8.18 -1.24
CA LYS A 110 7.21 8.49 -2.18
C LYS A 110 8.26 9.42 -1.57
N THR A 111 7.83 10.52 -0.97
CA THR A 111 8.74 11.53 -0.40
C THR A 111 9.57 10.93 0.74
N GLU A 112 8.94 10.22 1.66
CA GLU A 112 9.60 9.61 2.82
C GLU A 112 10.56 8.46 2.43
N LEU A 113 10.29 7.75 1.32
CA LEU A 113 11.20 6.73 0.80
C LEU A 113 12.35 7.29 -0.05
N SER A 114 12.24 8.53 -0.52
CA SER A 114 13.28 9.18 -1.33
C SER A 114 14.22 10.07 -0.51
N HIS A 115 13.96 10.18 0.80
CA HIS A 115 14.71 11.00 1.76
C HIS A 115 15.74 10.14 2.49
#